data_AF-A0A4R1BGR3-F1
#
_entry.id   AF-A0A4R1BGR3-F1
#
_cell.length_a   1.000
_cell.length_b   1.000
_cell.length_c   1.000
_cell.angle_alpha   90.00
_cell.angle_beta   90.00
_cell.angle_gamma   90.00
#
_symmetry.space_group_name_H-M   'P 1'
#
loop_
_entity.id
_entity.type
_entity.pdbx_description
1 polymer ?
#
loop_
_entity_poly.entity_id
_entity_poly.type
_entity_poly.pdbx_seq_one_letter_code
_entity_poly.pdbx_strand_id
1 'polypeptide(L)'
;MVEDLSVTLNSYETHVTEGLDDDDHYDTEALLALVDRDGIHERYDKLTPEERRLLERLDAILISKRLRVSEVLPAPQSGDPDRWWWDLHKGTPSKVSASRRAG
;
A
#
# COMPACT_ATOMS: atom_id res chain seq x y z
N MET A 1 19.86 7.41 -6.80
CA MET A 1 20.22 6.84 -5.48
C MET A 1 19.37 5.61 -5.30
N VAL A 2 19.98 4.46 -5.05
CA VAL A 2 19.21 3.25 -4.74
C VAL A 2 18.87 3.41 -3.26
N GLU A 3 17.63 3.74 -2.92
CA GLU A 3 17.20 3.72 -1.52
C GLU A 3 17.45 2.34 -0.96
N ASP A 4 18.08 2.31 0.21
CA ASP A 4 18.37 1.07 0.92
C ASP A 4 17.05 0.44 1.37
N LEU A 5 16.88 -0.86 1.12
CA LEU A 5 15.61 -1.56 1.38
C LEU A 5 15.23 -1.50 2.87
N SER A 6 16.23 -1.48 3.75
CA SER A 6 16.01 -1.35 5.18
C SER A 6 15.54 0.06 5.56
N VAL A 7 15.94 1.10 4.81
CA VAL A 7 15.41 2.47 4.98
C VAL A 7 13.94 2.53 4.60
N THR A 8 13.56 1.96 3.45
CA THR A 8 12.15 1.92 3.03
C THR A 8 11.29 1.08 3.98
N LEU A 9 11.81 -0.05 4.49
CA LEU A 9 11.09 -0.87 5.47
C LEU A 9 10.89 -0.15 6.81
N ASN A 10 11.88 0.61 7.27
CA ASN A 10 11.77 1.41 8.48
C ASN A 10 10.79 2.58 8.29
N SER A 11 10.82 3.24 7.13
CA SER A 11 9.87 4.28 6.77
C SER A 11 8.43 3.74 6.75
N TYR A 12 8.24 2.59 6.10
CA TYR A 12 6.95 1.88 6.09
C TYR A 12 6.46 1.55 7.51
N GLU A 13 7.35 1.08 8.38
CA GLU A 13 7.04 0.82 9.78
C GLU A 13 6.52 2.09 10.50
N THR A 14 7.22 3.22 10.36
CA THR A 14 6.81 4.50 10.96
C THR A 14 5.43 4.93 10.49
N HIS A 15 5.19 4.94 9.17
CA HIS A 15 3.90 5.38 8.63
C HIS A 15 2.74 4.49 9.08
N VAL A 16 2.94 3.17 9.12
CA VAL A 16 1.88 2.21 9.47
C VAL A 16 1.60 2.20 10.98
N THR A 17 2.64 2.25 11.80
CA THR A 17 2.51 2.10 13.26
C THR A 17 2.18 3.40 13.98
N GLU A 18 2.80 4.51 13.58
CA GLU A 18 2.65 5.81 14.24
C GLU A 18 1.78 6.75 13.40
N GLY A 19 2.07 6.89 12.11
CA GLY A 19 1.47 7.90 11.24
C GLY A 19 -0.04 7.73 11.01
N LEU A 20 -0.50 6.49 10.80
CA LEU A 20 -1.92 6.24 10.53
C LEU A 20 -2.85 6.44 11.74
N ASP A 21 -2.31 6.59 12.94
CA ASP A 21 -3.09 6.92 14.14
C ASP A 21 -3.11 8.43 14.44
N ASP A 22 -2.37 9.24 13.68
CA ASP A 22 -2.37 10.70 13.78
C ASP A 22 -3.56 11.29 13.02
N ASP A 23 -4.55 11.82 13.75
CA ASP A 23 -5.76 12.36 13.15
C ASP A 23 -5.53 13.57 12.23
N ASP A 24 -4.45 14.33 12.42
CA ASP A 24 -4.17 15.54 11.65
C ASP A 24 -3.37 15.25 10.36
N HIS A 25 -2.71 14.09 10.29
CA HIS A 25 -1.78 13.75 9.20
C HIS A 25 -2.00 12.38 8.57
N TYR A 26 -3.02 11.63 8.98
CA TYR A 26 -3.25 10.25 8.50
C TYR A 26 -3.35 10.11 6.98
N ASP A 27 -3.78 11.15 6.27
CA ASP A 27 -3.94 11.14 4.82
C ASP A 27 -2.60 11.04 4.09
N THR A 28 -1.64 11.86 4.54
CA THR A 28 -0.27 11.88 4.06
C THR A 28 0.43 10.59 4.44
N GLU A 29 0.27 10.15 5.70
CA GLU A 29 0.86 8.92 6.22
C GLU A 29 0.33 7.68 5.49
N ALA A 30 -0.95 7.65 5.13
CA ALA A 30 -1.53 6.58 4.33
C ALA A 30 -0.92 6.52 2.94
N LEU A 31 -0.75 7.66 2.25
CA LEU A 31 -0.12 7.69 0.94
C LEU A 31 1.34 7.25 1.00
N LEU A 32 2.09 7.72 1.99
CA LEU A 32 3.50 7.36 2.17
C LEU A 32 3.66 5.87 2.49
N ALA A 33 2.81 5.32 3.37
CA ALA A 33 2.79 3.88 3.64
C ALA A 33 2.55 3.04 2.38
N LEU A 34 1.64 3.48 1.50
CA LEU A 34 1.35 2.79 0.24
C LEU A 34 2.52 2.87 -0.76
N VAL A 35 3.15 4.03 -0.87
CA VAL A 35 4.32 4.24 -1.73
C VAL A 35 5.50 3.38 -1.27
N ASP A 36 5.80 3.39 0.03
CA ASP A 36 6.88 2.58 0.59
C ASP A 36 6.59 1.09 0.42
N ARG A 37 5.32 0.67 0.63
CA ARG A 37 4.94 -0.73 0.46
C ARG A 37 5.12 -1.22 -0.97
N ASP A 38 4.86 -0.36 -1.95
CA ASP A 38 5.07 -0.64 -3.37
C ASP A 38 6.57 -0.74 -3.70
N GLY A 39 7.39 0.18 -3.19
CA GLY A 39 8.85 0.13 -3.31
C GLY A 39 9.46 -1.14 -2.71
N ILE A 40 8.90 -1.65 -1.61
CA ILE A 40 9.29 -2.93 -1.00
C ILE A 40 8.86 -4.11 -1.88
N HIS A 41 7.69 -4.03 -2.55
CA HIS A 41 7.21 -5.09 -3.44
C HIS A 41 8.19 -5.39 -4.57
N GLU A 42 8.73 -4.35 -5.22
CA GLU A 42 9.71 -4.48 -6.31
C GLU A 42 11.00 -5.22 -5.91
N ARG A 43 11.28 -5.30 -4.61
CA ARG A 43 12.54 -5.82 -4.05
C ARG A 43 12.29 -6.93 -3.03
N TYR A 44 11.10 -7.50 -3.02
CA TYR A 44 10.69 -8.50 -2.03
C TYR A 44 11.61 -9.73 -2.03
N ASP A 45 12.15 -10.10 -3.18
CA ASP A 45 13.13 -11.17 -3.35
C ASP A 45 14.43 -10.94 -2.57
N LYS A 46 14.78 -9.67 -2.30
CA LYS A 46 16.00 -9.25 -1.60
C LYS A 46 15.84 -9.20 -0.08
N LEU A 47 14.61 -9.32 0.44
CA LEU A 47 14.36 -9.32 1.88
C LEU A 47 14.87 -10.60 2.53
N THR A 48 15.58 -10.44 3.65
CA THR A 48 15.93 -11.52 4.59
C THR A 48 14.66 -12.14 5.20
N PRO A 49 14.75 -13.37 5.75
CA PRO A 49 13.62 -13.99 6.45
C PRO A 49 13.06 -13.13 7.60
N GLU A 50 13.92 -12.42 8.32
CA GLU A 50 13.55 -11.52 9.41
C GLU A 50 12.78 -10.31 8.91
N GLU A 51 13.26 -9.67 7.83
CA GLU A 51 12.57 -8.53 7.21
C GLU A 51 11.23 -8.94 6.60
N ARG A 52 11.11 -10.15 6.05
CA ARG A 52 9.82 -10.67 5.56
C ARG A 52 8.82 -10.84 6.70
N ARG A 53 9.25 -11.37 7.85
CA ARG A 53 8.39 -11.47 9.05
C ARG A 53 8.00 -10.11 9.62
N LEU A 54 8.86 -9.11 9.49
CA LEU A 54 8.52 -7.73 9.85
C LEU A 54 7.46 -7.18 8.88
N LEU A 55 7.71 -7.29 7.58
CA LEU A 55 6.78 -6.85 6.53
C LEU A 55 5.40 -7.50 6.66
N GLU A 56 5.32 -8.80 6.96
CA GLU A 56 4.05 -9.50 7.20
C GLU A 56 3.28 -8.92 8.40
N ARG A 57 4.00 -8.53 9.47
CA ARG A 57 3.39 -7.88 10.65
C ARG A 57 2.90 -6.47 10.30
N LEU A 58 3.68 -5.71 9.55
CA LEU A 58 3.31 -4.36 9.11
C LEU A 58 2.10 -4.41 8.15
N ASP A 59 2.09 -5.35 7.20
CA ASP A 59 0.95 -5.57 6.31
C ASP A 59 -0.32 -5.94 7.11
N ALA A 60 -0.21 -6.73 8.19
CA ALA A 60 -1.34 -7.03 9.06
C ALA A 60 -1.88 -5.78 9.79
N ILE A 61 -1.02 -4.84 10.16
CA ILE A 61 -1.43 -3.56 10.76
C ILE A 61 -2.09 -2.67 9.71
N LEU A 62 -1.54 -2.59 8.50
CA LEU A 62 -2.16 -1.84 7.41
C LEU A 62 -3.56 -2.39 7.07
N ILE A 63 -3.74 -3.73 7.10
CA ILE A 63 -5.03 -4.39 6.97
C ILE A 63 -6.01 -3.99 8.07
N SER A 64 -5.57 -3.92 9.32
CA SER A 64 -6.46 -3.51 10.42
C SER A 64 -6.90 -2.05 10.27
N LYS A 65 -6.09 -1.21 9.60
CA LYS A 65 -6.36 0.21 9.31
C LYS A 65 -6.98 0.45 7.94
N ARG A 66 -7.40 -0.59 7.21
CA ARG A 66 -7.87 -0.50 5.81
C ARG A 66 -8.97 0.54 5.56
N LEU A 67 -9.89 0.74 6.50
CA LEU A 67 -10.99 1.69 6.34
C LEU A 67 -10.44 3.11 6.21
N ARG A 68 -9.51 3.45 7.08
CA ARG A 68 -8.85 4.76 7.10
C ARG A 68 -8.00 4.99 5.86
N VAL A 69 -7.26 3.97 5.43
CA VAL A 69 -6.51 4.00 4.16
C VAL A 69 -7.45 4.17 2.95
N SER A 70 -8.62 3.53 2.98
CA SER A 70 -9.60 3.60 1.88
C SER A 70 -10.31 4.94 1.76
N GLU A 71 -10.28 5.79 2.79
CA GLU A 71 -10.75 7.17 2.70
C GLU A 71 -9.84 8.03 1.82
N VAL A 72 -8.56 7.69 1.78
CA VAL A 72 -7.51 8.42 1.05
C VAL A 72 -7.38 7.90 -0.37
N LEU A 73 -7.28 6.58 -0.52
CA LEU A 73 -7.21 5.91 -1.80
C LEU A 73 -8.28 4.80 -1.84
N PRO A 74 -9.39 5.00 -2.57
CA PRO A 74 -10.51 4.07 -2.53
C PRO A 74 -10.15 2.68 -3.07
N ALA A 75 -10.57 1.64 -2.35
CA ALA A 75 -10.45 0.27 -2.81
C ALA A 75 -11.23 0.07 -4.13
N PRO A 76 -10.66 -0.65 -5.13
CA PRO A 76 -11.38 -1.03 -6.32
C PRO A 76 -12.58 -1.93 -5.99
N GLN A 77 -13.65 -1.82 -6.78
CA GLN A 77 -14.87 -2.63 -6.58
C GLN A 77 -14.69 -4.14 -6.86
N SER A 78 -13.52 -4.54 -7.36
CA SER A 78 -13.19 -5.92 -7.68
C SER A 78 -11.78 -6.23 -7.17
N GLY A 79 -11.61 -7.37 -6.50
CA GLY A 79 -10.34 -7.79 -5.91
C GLY A 79 -10.50 -8.14 -4.43
N ASP A 80 -9.37 -8.32 -3.75
CA ASP A 80 -9.33 -8.46 -2.30
C ASP A 80 -9.39 -7.05 -1.66
N PRO A 81 -10.51 -6.65 -1.02
CA PRO A 81 -10.64 -5.33 -0.41
C PRO A 81 -9.73 -5.15 0.81
N ASP A 82 -9.13 -6.22 1.32
CA ASP A 82 -8.20 -6.16 2.43
C ASP A 82 -6.75 -6.04 1.95
N ARG A 83 -6.45 -6.22 0.66
CA ARG A 83 -5.07 -6.16 0.14
C ARG A 83 -4.98 -5.50 -1.23
N TRP A 84 -5.99 -4.72 -1.61
CA TRP A 84 -6.08 -4.12 -2.94
C TRP A 84 -4.88 -3.23 -3.28
N TRP A 85 -4.19 -2.68 -2.28
CA TRP A 85 -2.96 -1.92 -2.49
C TRP A 85 -1.80 -2.75 -3.03
N TRP A 86 -1.82 -4.08 -2.86
CA TRP A 86 -0.85 -4.98 -3.50
C TRP A 86 -0.95 -4.99 -5.02
N ASP A 87 -2.01 -4.43 -5.60
CA ASP A 87 -2.19 -4.34 -7.04
C ASP A 87 -1.92 -2.92 -7.58
N LEU A 88 -1.46 -1.97 -6.75
CA LEU A 88 -1.22 -0.59 -7.19
C LEU A 88 -0.18 -0.47 -8.31
N HIS A 89 0.95 -1.18 -8.22
CA HIS A 89 1.97 -1.22 -9.29
C HIS A 89 1.47 -1.85 -10.60
N LYS A 90 0.38 -2.63 -10.57
CA LYS A 90 -0.15 -3.27 -11.79
C LYS A 90 -0.87 -2.26 -12.70
N GLY A 91 -1.03 -1.02 -12.23
CA GLY A 91 -1.88 -0.01 -12.84
C GLY A 91 -3.35 -0.35 -12.62
N THR A 92 -4.22 0.66 -12.63
CA THR A 92 -5.66 0.39 -12.72
C THR A 92 -5.88 -0.51 -13.95
N PRO A 93 -6.58 -1.65 -13.84
CA PRO A 93 -7.07 -2.32 -15.03
C PRO A 93 -7.99 -1.29 -15.68
N SER A 94 -7.49 -0.63 -16.72
CA SER A 94 -8.23 0.33 -17.49
C SER A 94 -9.52 -0.37 -17.89
N LYS A 95 -10.64 0.01 -17.28
CA LYS A 95 -11.93 -0.50 -17.71
C LYS A 95 -12.05 -0.12 -19.18
N VAL A 96 -11.94 -1.16 -20.00
CA VAL A 96 -12.28 -1.20 -21.41
C VAL A 96 -13.54 -0.35 -21.62
N SER A 97 -13.37 0.67 -22.44
CA SER A 97 -14.36 1.32 -23.30
C SER A 97 -15.82 0.91 -23.05
N ALA A 98 -16.50 1.58 -22.12
CA ALA A 98 -17.95 1.74 -22.22
C ALA A 98 -18.28 2.96 -23.09
N SER A 99 -17.76 2.98 -24.32
CA SER A 99 -18.38 3.74 -25.40
C SER A 99 -19.16 2.75 -26.25
N ARG A 100 -20.40 2.46 -25.86
CA ARG A 100 -21.45 2.20 -26.83
C ARG A 100 -22.32 3.44 -26.87
N ARG A 101 -21.94 4.37 -27.74
CA ARG A 101 -22.93 5.21 -28.40
C ARG A 101 -23.75 4.34 -29.34
N ALA A 102 -25.02 4.74 -29.45
CA ALA A 102 -25.92 4.55 -30.58
C ALA A 102 -26.46 3.13 -30.84
N GLY A 103 -27.78 3.04 -30.72
CA GLY A 103 -28.69 2.00 -31.18
C GLY A 103 -30.09 2.47 -30.88
#